data_AF-D0LAI6-F1
#
_entry.id   AF-D0LAI6-F1
#
_cell.length_a   1.000
_cell.length_b   1.000
_cell.length_c   1.000
_cell.angle_alpha   90.00
_cell.angle_beta   90.00
_cell.angle_gamma   90.00
#
_symmetry.space_group_name_H-M   'P 1'
#
loop_
_entity.id
_entity.type
_entity.pdbx_description
1 polymer ?
#
loop_
_entity_poly.entity_id
_entity_poly.type
_entity_poly.pdbx_seq_one_letter_code
_entity_poly.pdbx_strand_id
1 'polypeptide(L)' 'MSSSHSKSQRKCPTCGANLYVRRDVTQSDSGVGRVDVMLVCRDESCSEPSRHLRTEHPQPA' A
#
# COMPACT_ATOMS: atom_id res chain seq x y z
N MET A 1 9.10 -10.42 -3.49
CA MET A 1 8.09 -9.39 -3.20
C MET A 1 8.79 -8.05 -3.17
N SER A 2 8.33 -7.08 -3.96
CA SER A 2 8.94 -5.74 -4.03
C SER A 2 7.94 -4.71 -3.54
N SER A 3 8.37 -3.82 -2.65
CA SER A 3 7.49 -2.81 -2.03
C SER A 3 8.02 -1.40 -2.31
N SER A 4 7.15 -0.51 -2.82
CA SER A 4 7.48 0.90 -3.07
C SER A 4 6.61 1.81 -2.21
N HIS A 5 7.18 2.92 -1.74
CA HIS A 5 6.48 3.90 -0.92
C HIS A 5 6.52 5.28 -1.56
N SER A 6 5.38 5.96 -1.64
CA SER A 6 5.29 7.35 -2.04
C SER A 6 4.50 8.17 -1.01
N LYS A 7 4.88 9.44 -0.84
CA LYS A 7 4.21 10.33 0.12
C LYS A 7 2.80 10.64 -0.37
N SER A 8 1.80 10.47 0.48
CA SER A 8 0.42 10.89 0.21
C SER A 8 0.15 12.26 0.85
N GLN A 9 -0.79 13.01 0.28
CA GLN A 9 -1.32 14.21 0.95
C GLN A 9 -2.39 13.86 2.01
N ARG A 10 -2.78 12.59 2.13
CA ARG A 10 -3.79 12.13 3.08
C ARG A 10 -3.22 12.04 4.49
N LYS A 11 -4.03 12.40 5.48
CA LYS A 11 -3.72 12.23 6.91
C LYS A 11 -4.47 11.04 7.49
N CYS A 12 -3.88 10.41 8.50
CA CYS A 12 -4.50 9.32 9.22
C CYS A 12 -5.66 9.87 10.08
N PRO A 13 -6.88 9.31 10.00
CA PRO A 13 -8.02 9.82 10.76
C PRO A 13 -7.92 9.57 12.27
N THR A 14 -7.06 8.63 12.70
CA THR A 14 -6.89 8.25 14.11
C THR A 14 -5.83 9.09 14.82
N CYS A 15 -4.67 9.31 14.19
CA CYS A 15 -3.53 10.02 14.81
C CYS A 15 -3.13 11.33 14.11
N GLY A 16 -3.73 11.68 12.96
CA GLY A 16 -3.43 12.92 12.23
C GLY A 16 -2.09 12.94 11.48
N ALA A 17 -1.28 11.88 11.58
CA ALA A 17 0.00 11.75 10.89
C ALA A 17 -0.16 11.63 9.36
N ASN A 18 0.93 11.87 8.63
CA ASN A 18 0.93 11.72 7.17
C ASN A 18 0.85 10.25 6.78
N LEU A 19 -0.05 9.93 5.85
CA LEU A 19 -0.13 8.61 5.24
C LEU A 19 0.84 8.52 4.06
N TYR A 20 1.33 7.30 3.82
CA TYR A 20 2.16 6.95 2.69
C TYR A 20 1.41 5.94 1.82
N VAL A 21 1.48 6.08 0.51
CA VAL A 21 1.00 5.02 -0.39
C VAL A 21 2.09 3.97 -0.47
N ARG A 22 1.79 2.75 -0.05
CA ARG A 22 2.62 1.56 -0.23
C ARG A 22 2.06 0.75 -1.39
N ARG A 23 2.92 0.33 -2.31
CA ARG A 23 2.59 -0.60 -3.39
C ARG A 23 3.40 -1.86 -3.21
N ASP A 24 2.73 -2.99 -3.00
CA ASP A 24 3.34 -4.30 -2.88
C ASP A 24 3.13 -5.08 -4.17
N VAL A 25 4.23 -5.34 -4.86
CA VAL A 25 4.25 -6.15 -6.08
C VAL A 25 4.60 -7.59 -5.70
N THR A 26 3.63 -8.46 -5.92
CA THR A 26 3.76 -9.91 -5.82
C THR A 26 3.75 -10.48 -7.23
N GLN A 27 4.90 -10.97 -7.69
CA GLN A 27 4.94 -11.79 -8.90
C GLN A 27 4.52 -13.20 -8.52
N SER A 28 3.51 -13.73 -9.21
CA SER A 28 3.16 -15.15 -9.10
C SER A 28 3.89 -15.96 -10.17
N ASP A 29 4.18 -17.22 -9.84
CA ASP A 29 4.85 -18.16 -10.74
C ASP A 29 4.02 -18.45 -12.01
N SER A 30 2.70 -18.24 -11.94
CA SER A 30 1.75 -18.37 -13.04
C SER A 30 1.72 -17.16 -13.99
N GLY A 31 2.63 -16.19 -13.85
CA GLY A 31 2.77 -15.04 -14.75
C GLY A 31 1.78 -13.90 -14.51
N VAL A 32 0.84 -14.05 -13.56
CA VAL A 32 -0.08 -12.97 -13.18
C VAL A 32 0.53 -12.17 -12.05
N GLY A 33 1.00 -10.96 -12.35
CA GLY A 33 1.42 -10.03 -11.30
C GLY A 33 0.22 -9.59 -10.46
N ARG A 34 0.44 -9.41 -9.16
CA ARG A 34 -0.51 -8.76 -8.24
C ARG A 34 0.16 -7.53 -7.64
N VAL A 35 -0.52 -6.39 -7.66
CA VAL A 35 -0.05 -5.14 -7.06
C VAL A 35 -1.07 -4.68 -6.03
N ASP A 36 -0.76 -4.80 -4.76
CA ASP A 36 -1.60 -4.28 -3.68
C ASP A 36 -1.20 -2.85 -3.34
N VAL A 37 -2.18 -1.94 -3.38
CA VAL A 37 -1.99 -0.54 -3.04
C VAL A 37 -2.63 -0.28 -1.68
N MET A 38 -1.84 0.17 -0.73
CA MET A 38 -2.25 0.47 0.65
C MET A 38 -1.87 1.89 1.04
N LEU A 39 -2.63 2.49 1.96
CA LEU A 39 -2.17 3.63 2.75
C LEU A 39 -1.55 3.11 4.03
N VAL A 40 -0.41 3.65 4.40
CA VAL A 40 0.34 3.27 5.61
C VAL A 40 0.60 4.51 6.43
N CYS A 41 0.16 4.48 7.69
CA CYS A 41 0.58 5.41 8.71
C CYS A 41 1.91 4.92 9.29
N ARG A 42 2.92 5.80 9.35
CA ARG A 42 4.22 5.49 9.97
C ARG A 42 4.30 5.87 11.45
N ASP A 43 3.19 6.33 12.00
CA ASP A 43 3.11 6.63 13.42
C ASP A 43 2.89 5.32 14.18
N GLU A 44 3.84 4.95 15.03
CA GLU A 44 3.80 3.70 15.79
C GLU A 44 2.68 3.69 16.85
N SER A 45 2.16 4.86 17.22
CA SER A 45 1.01 4.98 18.12
C SER A 45 -0.35 4.79 17.42
N CYS A 46 -0.34 4.67 16.09
CA CYS A 46 -1.55 4.53 15.29
C CYS A 46 -2.15 3.13 15.45
N SER A 47 -3.39 3.06 15.95
CA SER A 47 -4.15 1.80 16.10
C SER A 47 -4.41 1.07 14.77
N GLU A 48 -4.54 1.82 13.67
CA GLU A 48 -4.74 1.28 12.32
C GLU A 48 -3.64 1.78 11.37
N PRO A 49 -2.45 1.17 11.40
CA PRO A 49 -1.29 1.68 10.69
C PRO A 49 -1.36 1.43 9.18
N SER A 50 -2.32 0.64 8.69
CA SER A 50 -2.45 0.38 7.26
C SER A 50 -3.89 0.20 6.83
N ARG A 51 -4.25 0.79 5.69
CA ARG A 51 -5.55 0.65 5.05
C ARG A 51 -5.38 0.22 3.60
N HIS A 52 -5.93 -0.94 3.25
CA HIS A 52 -5.97 -1.40 1.87
C HIS A 52 -6.83 -0.47 1.01
N LEU A 53 -6.33 -0.07 -0.17
CA LEU A 53 -7.08 0.74 -1.13
C LEU A 53 -7.63 -0.11 -2.26
N ARG A 54 -6.73 -0.82 -2.96
CA ARG A 54 -7.09 -1.63 -4.13
C ARG A 54 -5.99 -2.64 -4.44
N THR A 55 -6.41 -3.72 -5.08
CA THR A 55 -5.52 -4.72 -5.67
C THR A 55 -5.62 -4.61 -7.19
N GLU A 56 -4.49 -4.43 -7.86
CA GLU A 56 -4.38 -4.43 -9.31
C GLU A 56 -3.80 -5.76 -9.78
N HIS A 57 -4.39 -6.34 -10.83
CA HIS A 57 -3.88 -7.55 -11.49
C HIS A 57 -3.44 -7.14 -12.90
N PRO A 58 -2.18 -6.65 -13.08
CA PRO A 58 -1.67 -6.40 -14.42
C PRO A 58 -1.80 -7.69 -15.25
N GLN A 59 -2.61 -7.62 -16.30
CA GLN A 59 -2.70 -8.72 -17.26
C GLN A 59 -1.34 -8.85 -17.96
N PRO A 60 -0.86 -10.08 -18.21
CA PRO A 60 0.28 -10.28 -19.10
C PRO A 60 -0.08 -9.70 -20.49
N ALA A 61 0.84 -8.90 -21.04
CA ALA A 61 0.73 -8.28 -22.35
C ALA A 61 0.93 -9.28 -23.49
#